data_AF-F3FW25-F1
#
_entry.id   AF-F3FW25-F1
#
_cell.length_a   1.000
_cell.length_b   1.000
_cell.length_c   1.000
_cell.angle_alpha   90.00
_cell.angle_beta   90.00
_cell.angle_gamma   90.00
#
_symmetry.space_group_name_H-M   'P 1'
#
loop_
_entity.id
_entity.type
_entity.pdbx_description
1 polymer ?
#
loop_
_entity_poly.entity_id
_entity_poly.type
_entity_poly.pdbx_seq_one_letter_code
_entity_poly.pdbx_strand_id
1 'polypeptide(L)'
;MLSRIPAVTRCLSLAALCAASSVHALEFPLPPPGEDIVGQVQVIKAKYEDTFADLGTQYDLGYLEMIAANPGVDPWLPGAGKDIV
;
A
#
# COMPACT_ATOMS: atom_id res chain seq x y z
N MET A 1 14.97 -41.20 -17.75
CA MET A 1 16.21 -40.54 -17.29
C MET A 1 15.86 -39.74 -16.05
N LEU A 2 16.18 -40.23 -14.84
CA LEU A 2 15.84 -39.53 -13.59
C LEU A 2 16.79 -38.35 -13.39
N SER A 3 16.23 -37.14 -13.33
CA SER A 3 16.96 -35.90 -13.03
C SER A 3 17.63 -35.99 -11.66
N ARG A 4 18.97 -35.91 -11.63
CA ARG A 4 19.77 -35.88 -10.39
C ARG A 4 19.91 -34.45 -9.93
N ILE A 5 18.87 -33.90 -9.30
CA ILE A 5 18.99 -32.59 -8.66
C ILE A 5 19.95 -32.75 -7.46
N PRO A 6 21.04 -31.97 -7.39
CA PRO A 6 22.01 -32.10 -6.31
C PRO A 6 21.40 -31.66 -4.98
N ALA A 7 21.79 -32.33 -3.88
CA ALA A 7 21.26 -32.06 -2.53
C ALA A 7 21.38 -30.59 -2.11
N VAL A 8 22.41 -29.90 -2.59
CA VAL A 8 22.64 -28.47 -2.35
C VAL A 8 21.50 -27.59 -2.90
N THR A 9 21.04 -27.84 -4.13
CA THR A 9 19.90 -27.10 -4.71
C THR A 9 18.62 -27.32 -3.90
N ARG A 10 18.46 -28.52 -3.32
CA ARG A 10 17.31 -28.88 -2.50
C ARG A 10 17.34 -28.22 -1.12
N CYS A 11 18.51 -28.12 -0.49
CA CYS A 11 18.68 -27.39 0.76
C CYS A 11 18.51 -25.88 0.58
N LEU A 12 19.01 -25.32 -0.54
CA LEU A 12 18.90 -23.89 -0.83
C LEU A 12 17.45 -23.45 -1.04
N SER A 13 16.65 -24.27 -1.73
CA SER A 13 15.22 -24.00 -1.93
C SER A 13 14.44 -24.11 -0.63
N LEU A 14 14.72 -25.11 0.22
CA LEU A 14 14.09 -25.23 1.53
C LEU A 14 14.43 -24.05 2.46
N ALA A 15 15.70 -23.63 2.48
CA ALA A 15 16.13 -22.47 3.25
C ALA A 15 15.43 -21.18 2.77
N ALA A 16 15.25 -21.01 1.46
CA ALA A 16 14.51 -19.88 0.90
C ALA A 16 13.03 -19.88 1.31
N LEU A 17 12.37 -21.04 1.37
CA LEU A 17 10.98 -21.13 1.86
C LEU A 17 10.89 -20.75 3.35
N CYS A 18 11.82 -21.19 4.18
CA CYS A 18 11.84 -20.85 5.61
C CYS A 18 12.21 -19.38 5.88
N ALA A 19 12.83 -18.70 4.92
CA ALA A 19 13.19 -17.29 5.01
C ALA A 19 12.10 -16.34 4.49
N ALA A 20 10.98 -16.87 3.96
CA ALA A 20 9.89 -16.02 3.49
C ALA A 20 9.22 -15.29 4.66
N SER A 21 9.16 -13.96 4.58
CA SER A 21 8.45 -13.13 5.55
C SER A 21 6.94 -13.21 5.36
N SER A 22 6.18 -12.98 6.43
CA SER A 22 4.73 -12.79 6.34
C SER A 22 4.39 -11.56 5.48
N VAL A 23 3.36 -11.69 4.65
CA VAL A 23 2.75 -10.57 3.93
C VAL A 23 1.48 -10.18 4.68
N HIS A 24 1.26 -8.87 4.83
CA HIS A 24 0.05 -8.34 5.45
C HIS A 24 -0.79 -7.65 4.39
N ALA A 25 -2.11 -7.89 4.42
CA ALA A 25 -3.08 -7.14 3.65
C ALA A 25 -3.63 -6.00 4.51
N LEU A 26 -4.18 -4.98 3.87
CA LEU A 26 -5.00 -3.98 4.56
C LEU A 26 -6.31 -4.66 5.01
N GLU A 27 -6.55 -4.66 6.31
CA GLU A 27 -7.73 -5.29 6.92
C GLU A 27 -8.53 -4.26 7.71
N PHE A 28 -9.86 -4.32 7.59
CA PHE A 28 -10.79 -3.52 8.38
C PHE A 28 -11.72 -4.45 9.17
N PRO A 29 -11.87 -4.26 10.50
CA PRO A 29 -12.79 -5.06 11.29
C PRO A 29 -14.23 -4.81 10.84
N LEU A 30 -15.06 -5.85 10.89
CA LEU A 30 -16.48 -5.70 10.61
C LEU A 30 -17.13 -4.81 11.68
N PRO A 31 -17.90 -3.78 11.27
CA PRO A 31 -18.60 -2.92 12.20
C PRO A 31 -19.77 -3.67 12.88
N PRO A 32 -20.28 -3.17 14.01
CA PRO A 32 -21.48 -3.68 14.65
C PRO A 32 -22.71 -3.69 13.70
N PRO A 33 -23.70 -4.57 13.93
CA PRO A 33 -24.91 -4.58 13.11
C PRO A 33 -25.61 -3.21 13.09
N GLY A 34 -25.87 -2.70 11.88
CA GLY A 34 -26.50 -1.39 11.66
C GLY A 34 -25.51 -0.24 11.42
N GLU A 35 -24.22 -0.51 11.43
CA GLU A 35 -23.16 0.43 11.02
C GLU A 35 -22.45 -0.10 9.77
N ASP A 36 -22.24 0.78 8.78
CA ASP A 36 -21.64 0.42 7.48
C ASP A 36 -20.27 1.11 7.25
N ILE A 37 -19.79 1.88 8.23
CA ILE A 37 -18.56 2.66 8.12
C ILE A 37 -17.39 1.84 8.68
N VAL A 38 -16.28 1.81 7.93
CA VAL A 38 -15.01 1.20 8.33
C VAL A 38 -13.85 2.15 8.08
N GLY A 39 -12.73 1.92 8.77
CA GLY A 39 -11.52 2.72 8.63
C GLY A 39 -11.61 4.09 9.31
N GLN A 40 -10.75 5.01 8.88
CA GLN A 40 -10.65 6.37 9.43
C GLN A 40 -10.11 7.32 8.37
N VAL A 41 -10.41 8.61 8.51
CA VAL A 41 -9.82 9.66 7.66
C VAL A 41 -8.33 9.78 8.00
N GLN A 42 -7.49 9.75 6.98
CA GLN A 42 -6.06 10.04 7.09
C GLN A 42 -5.78 11.42 6.51
N VAL A 43 -4.81 12.14 7.07
CA VAL A 43 -4.34 13.41 6.50
C VAL A 43 -2.82 13.34 6.38
N ILE A 44 -2.32 13.56 5.17
CA ILE A 44 -0.91 13.55 4.83
C ILE A 44 -0.45 14.99 4.63
N LYS A 45 0.66 15.36 5.28
CA LYS A 45 1.35 16.62 4.97
C LYS A 45 2.22 16.41 3.74
N ALA A 46 1.81 16.99 2.62
CA ALA A 46 2.57 16.90 1.37
C ALA A 46 3.96 17.53 1.53
N LYS A 47 4.97 16.89 0.97
CA LYS A 47 6.28 17.47 0.71
C LYS A 47 6.25 18.25 -0.60
N TYR A 48 7.34 18.94 -0.90
CA TYR A 48 7.43 19.75 -2.11
C TYR A 48 7.37 18.90 -3.38
N GLU A 49 8.00 17.73 -3.34
CA GLU A 49 8.18 16.80 -4.45
C GLU A 49 7.07 15.76 -4.61
N ASP A 50 6.11 15.70 -3.67
CA ASP A 50 5.05 14.70 -3.72
C ASP A 50 4.08 14.94 -4.89
N THR A 51 3.64 13.87 -5.54
CA THR A 51 2.50 13.89 -6.47
C THR A 51 1.40 12.96 -5.97
N PHE A 52 0.18 13.10 -6.47
CA PHE A 52 -0.91 12.16 -6.13
C PHE A 52 -0.62 10.74 -6.63
N ALA A 53 0.17 10.56 -7.69
CA ALA A 53 0.58 9.23 -8.15
C ALA A 53 1.55 8.56 -7.15
N ASP A 54 2.49 9.33 -6.61
CA ASP A 54 3.45 8.84 -5.62
C ASP A 54 2.74 8.53 -4.29
N LEU A 55 1.91 9.46 -3.82
CA LEU A 55 1.11 9.27 -2.61
C LEU A 55 0.13 8.10 -2.76
N GLY A 56 -0.55 7.98 -3.90
CA GLY A 56 -1.46 6.87 -4.16
C GLY A 56 -0.76 5.51 -4.10
N THR A 57 0.45 5.41 -4.64
CA THR A 57 1.27 4.19 -4.54
C THR A 57 1.71 3.91 -3.10
N GLN A 58 2.09 4.95 -2.36
CA GLN A 58 2.59 4.81 -0.99
C GLN A 58 1.49 4.42 0.00
N TYR A 59 0.28 4.96 -0.17
CA TYR A 59 -0.83 4.82 0.77
C TYR A 59 -1.97 3.94 0.26
N ASP A 60 -1.78 3.27 -0.88
CA ASP A 60 -2.77 2.38 -1.52
C ASP A 60 -4.10 3.09 -1.83
N LEU A 61 -4.00 4.28 -2.43
CA LEU A 61 -5.15 5.14 -2.78
C LEU A 61 -5.31 5.27 -4.29
N GLY A 62 -6.56 5.32 -4.77
CA GLY A 62 -6.86 5.59 -6.17
C GLY A 62 -6.62 7.06 -6.54
N TYR A 63 -5.96 7.30 -7.68
CA TYR A 63 -5.68 8.66 -8.16
C TYR A 63 -6.93 9.55 -8.27
N LEU A 64 -8.02 9.00 -8.81
CA LEU A 64 -9.29 9.74 -8.94
C LEU A 64 -9.98 9.97 -7.59
N GLU A 65 -9.81 9.06 -6.64
CA GLU A 65 -10.35 9.17 -5.28
C GLU A 65 -9.66 10.34 -4.56
N MET A 66 -8.33 10.44 -4.69
CA MET A 66 -7.56 11.56 -4.14
C MET A 66 -7.97 12.89 -4.76
N ILE A 67 -8.21 12.97 -6.07
CA ILE A 67 -8.73 14.18 -6.72
C ILE A 67 -10.10 14.56 -6.17
N ALA A 68 -10.98 13.58 -5.99
CA ALA A 68 -12.33 13.82 -5.47
C ALA A 68 -12.30 14.28 -4.01
N ALA A 69 -11.41 13.71 -3.19
CA ALA A 69 -11.23 14.06 -1.78
C ALA A 69 -10.56 15.43 -1.59
N ASN A 70 -9.76 15.90 -2.56
CA ASN A 70 -8.98 17.13 -2.47
C ASN A 70 -9.31 18.15 -3.59
N PRO A 71 -10.53 18.72 -3.65
CA PRO A 71 -10.89 19.70 -4.67
C PRO A 71 -9.97 20.93 -4.67
N GLY A 72 -9.47 21.30 -5.85
CA GLY A 72 -8.64 22.50 -6.03
C GLY A 72 -7.18 22.32 -5.63
N VAL A 73 -6.76 21.11 -5.24
CA VAL A 73 -5.34 20.75 -5.11
C VAL A 73 -4.81 20.30 -6.47
N ASP A 74 -3.65 20.82 -6.86
CA ASP A 74 -2.95 20.35 -8.06
C ASP A 74 -2.37 18.95 -7.81
N PRO A 75 -2.80 17.91 -8.55
CA PRO A 75 -2.33 16.54 -8.33
C PRO A 75 -0.85 16.32 -8.68
N TRP A 76 -0.26 17.20 -9.49
CA TRP A 76 1.13 17.11 -9.92
C TRP A 76 2.08 17.89 -9.01
N LEU A 77 1.57 18.92 -8.31
CA LEU A 77 2.34 19.69 -7.34
C LEU A 77 1.42 20.21 -6.22
N PRO A 78 1.02 19.37 -5.26
CA PRO A 78 0.06 19.72 -4.20
C PRO A 78 0.54 20.88 -3.30
N GLY A 79 1.86 21.05 -3.23
CA GLY A 79 2.55 22.10 -2.48
C GLY A 79 2.93 21.66 -1.06
N ALA A 80 4.14 22.02 -0.65
CA ALA A 80 4.68 21.64 0.65
C ALA A 80 3.79 22.12 1.82
N GLY A 81 3.55 21.24 2.79
CA GLY A 81 2.76 21.49 3.99
C GLY A 81 1.25 21.46 3.78
N LYS A 82 0.76 21.26 2.53
CA LYS A 82 -0.65 21.07 2.24
C LYS A 82 -1.17 19.80 2.91
N ASP A 83 -2.37 19.88 3.46
CA ASP A 83 -3.11 18.71 3.93
C ASP A 83 -3.76 18.01 2.74
N ILE A 84 -3.39 16.75 2.54
CA ILE A 84 -3.99 15.85 1.57
C ILE A 84 -4.81 14.82 2.34
N VAL A 85 -6.11 14.79 2.06
CA VAL A 85 -7.10 13.89 2.66
C VAL A 85 -7.27 12.63 1.81
#